data_AF-C3ZID5-F1
#
_entry.id   AF-C3ZID5-F1
#
_cell.length_a   1.000
_cell.length_b   1.000
_cell.length_c   1.000
_cell.angle_alpha   90.00
_cell.angle_beta   90.00
_cell.angle_gamma   90.00
#
_symmetry.space_group_name_H-M   'P 1'
#
loop_
_entity.id
_entity.type
_entity.pdbx_description
1 polymer ?
#
loop_
_entity_poly.entity_id
_entity_poly.type
_entity_poly.pdbx_seq_one_letter_code
_entity_poly.pdbx_strand_id
1 'polypeptide(L)'
;MVSTLLYNYWRTQPELAARLTVHTTPLAHYHAFLATTGGVDDMDVLKTFGGKQSEWMFHIDIHAKDSGVPMKELVSKWVEDAEFLAETRDPSTADYFQPFKVVGSTRMVVLFSSERNEAVDRFLYQLPLMQPYGDAIEVKVHSVATFTEYEKQLLIQY
;
A
#
# COMPACT_ATOMS: atom_id res chain seq x y z
N MET A 1 -18.96 2.25 -3.76
CA MET A 1 -18.13 3.30 -4.38
C MET A 1 -17.41 2.78 -5.62
N VAL A 2 -16.63 1.69 -5.54
CA VAL A 2 -16.02 1.00 -6.71
C VAL A 2 -17.08 0.53 -7.72
N SER A 3 -18.22 0.02 -7.24
CA SER A 3 -19.35 -0.39 -8.08
C SER A 3 -19.94 0.74 -8.93
N THR A 4 -20.03 1.96 -8.39
CA THR A 4 -20.58 3.12 -9.11
C THR A 4 -19.61 3.66 -10.15
N LEU A 5 -18.32 3.67 -9.84
CA LEU A 5 -17.26 4.10 -10.77
C LEU A 5 -17.15 3.15 -11.97
N LEU A 6 -17.12 1.83 -11.70
CA LEU A 6 -17.13 0.81 -12.75
C LEU A 6 -18.43 0.81 -13.56
N TYR A 7 -19.58 1.00 -12.89
CA TYR A 7 -20.86 1.10 -13.58
C TYR A 7 -20.89 2.30 -14.54
N ASN A 8 -20.39 3.46 -14.09
CA ASN A 8 -20.31 4.64 -14.93
C ASN A 8 -19.34 4.43 -16.10
N TYR A 9 -18.16 3.85 -15.84
CA TYR A 9 -17.19 3.53 -16.88
C TYR A 9 -17.74 2.53 -17.91
N TRP A 10 -18.46 1.51 -17.44
CA TRP A 10 -19.12 0.55 -18.34
C TRP A 10 -20.20 1.22 -19.20
N ARG A 11 -20.93 2.19 -18.66
CA ARG A 11 -21.95 2.95 -19.42
C ARG A 11 -21.33 3.89 -20.45
N THR A 12 -20.18 4.51 -20.16
CA THR A 12 -19.57 5.52 -21.04
C THR A 12 -18.58 4.92 -22.04
N GLN A 13 -17.93 3.81 -21.69
CA GLN A 13 -16.87 3.18 -22.49
C GLN A 13 -16.99 1.63 -22.49
N PRO A 14 -18.07 1.07 -23.04
CA PRO A 14 -18.40 -0.36 -22.89
C PRO A 14 -17.35 -1.30 -23.50
N GLU A 15 -16.73 -0.93 -24.62
CA GLU A 15 -15.70 -1.76 -25.27
C GLU A 15 -14.39 -1.82 -24.47
N LEU A 16 -14.02 -0.73 -23.80
CA LEU A 16 -12.84 -0.69 -22.93
C LEU A 16 -13.14 -1.42 -21.61
N ALA A 17 -14.34 -1.24 -21.06
CA ALA A 17 -14.78 -1.95 -19.87
C ALA A 17 -14.75 -3.48 -20.04
N ALA A 18 -15.08 -3.99 -21.23
CA ALA A 18 -15.00 -5.42 -21.55
C ALA A 18 -13.57 -6.00 -21.49
N ARG A 19 -12.54 -5.15 -21.54
CA ARG A 19 -11.12 -5.56 -21.45
C ARG A 19 -10.55 -5.44 -20.03
N LEU A 20 -11.33 -4.94 -19.07
CA LEU A 20 -10.89 -4.78 -17.68
C LEU A 20 -11.16 -6.05 -16.87
N THR A 21 -10.13 -6.51 -16.15
CA THR A 21 -10.30 -7.49 -15.07
C THR A 21 -10.22 -6.76 -13.74
N VAL A 22 -11.24 -6.92 -12.90
CA VAL A 22 -11.30 -6.26 -11.59
C VAL A 22 -11.08 -7.29 -10.50
N HIS A 23 -10.10 -7.02 -9.64
CA HIS A 23 -9.88 -7.78 -8.41
C HIS A 23 -10.14 -6.86 -7.22
N THR A 24 -10.86 -7.36 -6.22
CA THR A 24 -11.15 -6.62 -4.99
C THR A 24 -10.51 -7.30 -3.81
N THR A 25 -9.70 -6.55 -3.06
CA THR A 25 -9.10 -6.99 -1.81
C THR A 25 -9.77 -6.26 -0.65
N PRO A 26 -10.28 -6.95 0.39
CA PRO A 26 -10.83 -6.28 1.56
C PRO A 26 -9.69 -5.66 2.38
N LEU A 27 -9.65 -4.33 2.41
CA LEU A 27 -8.65 -3.55 3.12
C LEU A 27 -9.26 -2.91 4.37
N ALA A 28 -8.52 -2.96 5.48
CA ALA A 28 -8.77 -2.16 6.67
C ALA A 28 -7.83 -0.96 6.68
N HIS A 29 -8.32 0.18 7.15
CA HIS A 29 -7.50 1.35 7.40
C HIS A 29 -6.41 1.00 8.41
N TYR A 30 -5.16 1.26 8.02
CA TYR A 30 -4.02 0.83 8.82
C TYR A 30 -3.99 1.49 10.20
N HIS A 31 -4.47 2.74 10.33
CA HIS A 31 -4.54 3.43 11.62
C HIS A 31 -5.49 2.70 12.58
N ALA A 32 -6.66 2.30 12.08
CA ALA A 32 -7.64 1.57 12.87
C ALA A 32 -7.09 0.19 13.26
N PHE A 33 -6.36 -0.47 12.36
CA PHE A 33 -5.68 -1.73 12.65
C PHE A 33 -4.60 -1.57 13.74
N LEU A 34 -3.72 -0.57 13.63
CA LEU A 34 -2.69 -0.30 14.63
C LEU A 34 -3.29 0.02 16.00
N ALA A 35 -4.32 0.86 16.06
CA ALA A 35 -4.97 1.19 17.33
C ALA A 35 -5.67 -0.02 17.97
N THR A 36 -6.45 -0.77 17.19
CA THR A 36 -7.28 -1.85 17.75
C THR A 36 -6.55 -3.17 17.97
N THR A 37 -5.56 -3.47 17.13
CA THR A 37 -4.86 -4.77 17.12
C THR A 37 -3.40 -4.63 17.54
N GLY A 38 -2.73 -3.56 17.12
CA GLY A 38 -1.36 -3.24 17.51
C GLY A 38 -1.23 -2.59 18.89
N GLY A 39 -2.32 -1.99 19.41
CA GLY A 39 -2.30 -1.25 20.68
C GLY A 39 -1.59 0.11 20.59
N VAL A 40 -1.50 0.70 19.40
CA VAL A 40 -0.85 2.00 19.19
C VAL A 40 -1.87 3.12 19.40
N ASP A 41 -1.74 3.83 20.52
CA ASP A 41 -2.58 4.99 20.84
C ASP A 41 -1.90 6.33 20.51
N ASP A 42 -0.64 6.31 20.07
CA ASP A 42 0.12 7.51 19.73
C ASP A 42 -0.37 8.12 18.41
N MET A 43 -0.98 9.30 18.52
CA MET A 43 -1.50 10.04 17.38
C MET A 43 -0.43 10.53 16.41
N ASP A 44 0.81 10.70 16.84
CA ASP A 44 1.89 11.14 15.97
C ASP A 44 2.31 10.02 15.02
N VAL A 45 2.37 8.77 15.51
CA VAL A 45 2.54 7.57 14.67
C VAL A 45 1.41 7.40 13.67
N LEU A 46 0.17 7.67 14.08
CA LEU A 46 -1.00 7.54 13.21
C LEU A 46 -1.09 8.64 12.13
N LYS A 47 -0.41 9.78 12.32
CA LYS A 47 -0.38 10.88 11.33
C LYS A 47 0.74 10.74 10.31
N THR A 48 1.66 9.80 10.51
CA THR A 48 2.82 9.58 9.64
C THR A 48 2.43 9.12 8.24
N PHE A 49 1.24 8.57 8.04
CA PHE A 49 0.83 8.05 6.74
C PHE A 49 0.23 9.16 5.84
N GLY A 50 0.38 9.01 4.52
CA GLY A 50 0.02 10.01 3.52
C GLY A 50 1.26 10.57 2.83
N GLY A 51 1.26 11.85 2.47
CA GLY A 51 2.40 12.51 1.80
C GLY A 51 2.05 13.07 0.43
N LYS A 52 3.07 13.48 -0.32
CA LYS A 52 2.89 14.04 -1.66
C LYS A 52 3.12 12.96 -2.72
N GLN A 53 2.18 12.84 -3.65
CA GLN A 53 2.36 11.95 -4.80
C GLN A 53 3.52 12.46 -5.68
N SER A 54 4.49 11.57 -5.90
CA SER A 54 5.61 11.73 -6.84
C SER A 54 5.29 11.09 -8.20
N GLU A 55 6.24 11.16 -9.14
CA GLU A 55 6.04 10.77 -10.55
C GLU A 55 5.57 9.32 -10.71
N TRP A 56 6.19 8.38 -9.98
CA TRP A 56 5.89 6.96 -10.09
C TRP A 56 5.06 6.49 -8.91
N MET A 57 3.97 5.78 -9.19
CA MET A 57 3.11 5.16 -8.18
C MET A 57 3.26 3.64 -8.22
N PHE A 58 3.31 3.04 -7.03
CA PHE A 58 3.53 1.61 -6.83
C PHE A 58 2.46 1.04 -5.90
N HIS A 59 1.93 -0.11 -6.29
CA HIS A 59 1.20 -1.00 -5.42
C HIS A 59 2.14 -2.11 -4.96
N ILE A 60 2.44 -2.10 -3.66
CA ILE A 60 3.34 -3.05 -3.02
C ILE A 60 2.50 -3.99 -2.16
N ASP A 61 2.56 -5.28 -2.44
CA ASP A 61 1.88 -6.34 -1.69
C ASP A 61 2.93 -7.15 -0.94
N ILE A 62 2.88 -7.08 0.39
CA ILE A 62 3.82 -7.71 1.30
C ILE A 62 3.11 -8.88 1.96
N HIS A 63 3.66 -10.07 1.80
CA HIS A 63 3.05 -11.31 2.27
C HIS A 63 4.07 -12.15 3.04
N ALA A 64 3.85 -12.30 4.35
CA ALA A 64 4.55 -13.32 5.12
C ALA A 64 3.93 -14.70 4.81
N LYS A 65 4.52 -15.44 3.86
CA LYS A 65 4.00 -16.72 3.37
C LYS A 65 4.81 -17.87 3.95
N ASP A 66 4.12 -18.91 4.44
CA ASP A 66 4.71 -20.18 4.89
C ASP A 66 5.84 -20.02 5.94
N SER A 67 5.87 -18.89 6.65
CA SER A 67 6.95 -18.53 7.56
C SER A 67 6.89 -19.26 8.90
N GLY A 68 5.74 -19.84 9.25
CA GLY A 68 5.47 -20.36 10.59
C GLY A 68 5.45 -19.27 11.69
N VAL A 69 5.64 -18.00 11.33
CA VAL A 69 5.71 -16.88 12.26
C VAL A 69 4.30 -16.60 12.80
N PRO A 70 4.12 -16.57 14.14
CA PRO A 70 2.85 -16.23 14.74
C PRO A 70 2.36 -14.85 14.31
N MET A 71 1.06 -14.71 14.04
CA MET A 71 0.45 -13.42 13.70
C MET A 71 0.80 -12.32 14.72
N LYS A 72 0.88 -12.66 16.01
CA LYS A 72 1.24 -11.72 17.07
C LYS A 72 2.64 -11.11 16.87
N GLU A 73 3.61 -11.90 16.39
CA GLU A 73 4.95 -11.40 16.11
C GLU A 73 4.97 -10.49 14.88
N LEU A 74 4.23 -10.86 13.83
CA LEU A 74 4.06 -10.00 12.64
C LEU A 74 3.41 -8.66 13.01
N VAL A 75 2.38 -8.68 13.86
CA VAL A 75 1.71 -7.47 14.36
C VAL A 75 2.71 -6.61 15.13
N SER A 76 3.54 -7.18 16.01
CA SER A 76 4.58 -6.45 16.74
C SER A 76 5.54 -5.74 15.79
N LYS A 77 5.96 -6.41 14.71
CA LYS A 77 6.86 -5.80 13.71
C LYS A 77 6.21 -4.73 12.87
N TRP A 78 4.93 -4.88 12.55
CA TRP A 78 4.16 -3.83 11.88
C TRP A 78 3.98 -2.58 12.73
N VAL A 79 3.93 -2.74 14.05
CA VAL A 79 3.97 -1.61 14.99
C VAL A 79 5.35 -0.96 14.98
N GLU A 80 6.43 -1.75 15.10
CA GLU A 80 7.81 -1.23 15.00
C GLU A 80 8.06 -0.50 13.68
N ASP A 81 7.57 -1.02 12.54
CA ASP A 81 7.65 -0.35 11.24
C ASP A 81 6.94 1.01 11.27
N ALA A 82 5.76 1.09 11.89
CA ALA A 82 4.99 2.33 11.98
C ALA A 82 5.70 3.37 12.86
N GLU A 83 6.23 2.96 14.01
CA GLU A 83 7.00 3.82 14.92
C GLU A 83 8.30 4.32 14.24
N PHE A 84 9.04 3.42 13.58
CA PHE A 84 10.23 3.79 12.81
C PHE A 84 9.92 4.83 11.74
N LEU A 85 8.81 4.66 11.00
CA LEU A 85 8.39 5.64 10.01
C LEU A 85 8.02 6.97 10.66
N ALA A 86 7.41 6.96 11.85
CA ALA A 86 7.02 8.18 12.55
C ALA A 86 8.22 9.03 12.97
N GLU A 87 9.31 8.37 13.34
CA GLU A 87 10.56 9.04 13.72
C GLU A 87 11.35 9.55 12.51
N THR A 88 11.29 8.84 11.38
CA THR A 88 12.17 9.08 10.23
C THR A 88 11.53 9.84 9.08
N ARG A 89 10.20 10.00 9.10
CA ARG A 89 9.45 10.54 7.97
C ARG A 89 8.55 11.70 8.39
N ASP A 90 8.75 12.85 7.73
CA ASP A 90 7.82 13.98 7.77
C ASP A 90 6.81 13.89 6.60
N PRO A 91 5.51 13.65 6.86
CA PRO A 91 4.50 13.53 5.82
C PRO A 91 4.31 14.80 4.98
N SER A 92 4.70 15.97 5.47
CA SER A 92 4.52 17.22 4.73
C SER A 92 5.49 17.37 3.55
N THR A 93 6.63 16.66 3.61
CA THR A 93 7.70 16.72 2.62
C THR A 93 8.00 15.39 1.95
N ALA A 94 7.61 14.27 2.57
CA ALA A 94 7.93 12.94 2.08
C ALA A 94 7.01 12.44 0.95
N ASP A 95 7.59 11.56 0.15
CA ASP A 95 6.95 10.72 -0.86
C ASP A 95 5.72 10.00 -0.30
N TYR A 96 4.60 10.02 -1.02
CA TYR A 96 3.34 9.40 -0.60
C TYR A 96 3.53 7.95 -0.16
N PHE A 97 3.04 7.62 1.04
CA PHE A 97 3.08 6.28 1.62
C PHE A 97 1.79 6.03 2.38
N GLN A 98 0.98 5.08 1.90
CA GLN A 98 -0.28 4.71 2.51
C GLN A 98 -0.39 3.19 2.65
N PRO A 99 -0.16 2.67 3.86
CA PRO A 99 -0.36 1.25 4.14
C PRO A 99 -1.84 0.95 4.39
N PHE A 100 -2.18 -0.31 4.16
CA PHE A 100 -3.47 -0.93 4.41
C PHE A 100 -3.27 -2.36 4.89
N LYS A 101 -4.07 -2.76 5.87
CA LYS A 101 -4.09 -4.14 6.34
C LYS A 101 -5.07 -4.95 5.51
N VAL A 102 -4.67 -6.09 4.95
CA VAL A 102 -5.61 -7.02 4.32
C VAL A 102 -6.36 -7.78 5.42
N VAL A 103 -7.70 -7.74 5.38
CA VAL A 103 -8.54 -8.37 6.41
C VAL A 103 -8.40 -9.89 6.38
N GLY A 104 -8.19 -10.51 7.55
CA GLY A 104 -8.12 -11.97 7.70
C GLY A 104 -6.88 -12.63 7.09
N SER A 105 -5.83 -11.87 6.79
CA SER A 105 -4.61 -12.37 6.14
C SER A 105 -3.35 -11.91 6.88
N THR A 106 -2.19 -12.52 6.64
CA THR A 106 -0.86 -11.99 7.04
C THR A 106 -0.35 -10.91 6.07
N ARG A 107 -1.16 -10.51 5.09
CA ARG A 107 -0.78 -9.56 4.04
C ARG A 107 -0.95 -8.10 4.44
N MET A 108 -0.07 -7.26 3.92
CA MET A 108 -0.15 -5.81 3.93
C MET A 108 -0.06 -5.29 2.49
N VAL A 109 -0.86 -4.28 2.18
CA VAL A 109 -0.78 -3.58 0.90
C VAL A 109 -0.34 -2.15 1.19
N VAL A 110 0.58 -1.64 0.38
CA VAL A 110 1.07 -0.27 0.47
C VAL A 110 0.90 0.39 -0.89
N LEU A 111 0.33 1.59 -0.89
CA LEU A 111 0.47 2.52 -2.00
C LEU A 111 1.65 3.44 -1.70
N PHE A 112 2.65 3.43 -2.57
CA PHE A 112 3.87 4.20 -2.40
C PHE A 112 4.18 4.97 -3.67
N SER A 113 4.59 6.23 -3.55
CA SER A 113 5.08 7.01 -4.68
C SER A 113 6.58 7.24 -4.55
N SER A 114 7.29 7.34 -5.66
CA SER A 114 8.65 7.89 -5.63
C SER A 114 9.05 8.52 -6.95
N GLU A 115 10.13 9.30 -6.93
CA GLU A 115 10.77 9.83 -8.13
C GLU A 115 11.56 8.76 -8.90
N ARG A 116 11.93 7.65 -8.25
CA ARG A 116 12.78 6.61 -8.84
C ARG A 116 12.32 5.21 -8.42
N ASN A 117 12.48 4.24 -9.32
CA ASN A 117 12.11 2.85 -9.04
C ASN A 117 12.97 2.25 -7.92
N GLU A 118 14.27 2.53 -7.89
CA GLU A 118 15.22 2.02 -6.89
C GLU A 118 14.97 2.57 -5.48
N ALA A 119 14.07 3.55 -5.33
CA ALA A 119 13.64 4.01 -4.02
C ALA A 119 12.77 2.97 -3.29
N VAL A 120 12.02 2.13 -4.02
CA VAL A 120 11.15 1.10 -3.45
C VAL A 120 11.98 0.06 -2.70
N ASP A 121 13.02 -0.48 -3.33
CA ASP A 121 13.88 -1.50 -2.70
C ASP A 121 14.62 -0.95 -1.48
N ARG A 122 15.13 0.28 -1.56
CA ARG A 122 15.79 0.94 -0.43
C ARG A 122 14.83 1.18 0.73
N PHE A 123 13.61 1.63 0.42
CA PHE A 123 12.58 1.82 1.42
C PHE A 123 12.22 0.51 2.11
N LEU A 124 11.94 -0.54 1.34
CA LEU A 124 11.61 -1.86 1.90
C LEU A 124 12.74 -2.41 2.76
N TYR A 125 13.99 -2.29 2.31
CA TYR A 125 15.14 -2.72 3.09
C TYR A 125 15.25 -2.02 4.44
N GLN A 126 14.82 -0.76 4.55
CA GLN A 126 14.87 -0.01 5.81
C GLN A 126 13.81 -0.44 6.83
N LEU A 127 12.75 -1.13 6.41
CA LEU A 127 11.67 -1.51 7.32
C LEU A 127 12.15 -2.57 8.34
N PRO A 128 11.93 -2.35 9.65
CA PRO A 128 12.22 -3.31 10.70
C PRO A 128 11.72 -4.73 10.44
N LEU A 129 10.55 -4.92 9.81
CA LEU A 129 10.01 -6.24 9.44
C LEU A 129 10.91 -6.99 8.45
N MET A 130 11.52 -6.29 7.48
CA MET A 130 12.28 -6.91 6.39
C MET A 130 13.65 -7.43 6.86
N GLN A 131 14.20 -6.90 7.94
CA GLN A 131 15.51 -7.29 8.45
C GLN A 131 15.55 -8.73 9.01
N PRO A 132 14.67 -9.13 9.96
CA PRO A 132 14.64 -10.49 10.50
C PRO A 132 13.80 -11.48 9.68
N TYR A 133 12.86 -11.01 8.85
CA TYR A 133 11.90 -11.87 8.13
C TYR A 133 12.00 -11.79 6.61
N GLY A 134 13.05 -11.18 6.05
CA GLY A 134 13.22 -11.03 4.60
C GLY A 134 13.08 -12.35 3.83
N ASP A 135 13.61 -13.46 4.35
CA ASP A 135 13.51 -14.79 3.72
C ASP A 135 12.09 -15.38 3.76
N ALA A 136 11.24 -14.88 4.65
CA ALA A 136 9.90 -15.39 4.89
C ALA A 136 8.81 -14.45 4.33
N ILE A 137 9.22 -13.36 3.68
CA ILE A 137 8.35 -12.33 3.13
C ILE A 137 8.47 -12.33 1.62
N GLU A 138 7.35 -12.60 0.95
CA GLU A 138 7.19 -12.38 -0.48
C GLU A 138 6.71 -10.93 -0.69
N VAL A 139 7.44 -10.15 -1.48
CA VAL A 139 7.02 -8.81 -1.89
C VAL A 139 6.72 -8.80 -3.38
N LYS A 140 5.55 -8.28 -3.75
CA LYS A 140 5.18 -8.01 -5.15
C LYS A 140 5.00 -6.52 -5.35
N VAL A 141 5.73 -5.97 -6.32
CA VAL A 141 5.66 -4.56 -6.68
C VAL A 141 5.06 -4.45 -8.08
N HIS A 142 4.00 -3.66 -8.19
CA HIS A 142 3.38 -3.31 -9.46
C HIS A 142 3.41 -1.79 -9.61
N SER A 143 3.88 -1.30 -10.76
CA SER A 143 3.61 0.10 -11.12
C SER A 143 2.12 0.24 -11.40
N VAL A 144 1.52 1.27 -10.81
CA VAL A 144 0.09 1.57 -10.94
C VAL A 144 -0.07 3.02 -11.34
N ALA A 145 -1.16 3.33 -12.04
CA ALA A 145 -1.55 4.69 -12.34
C ALA A 145 -2.84 5.01 -11.59
N THR A 146 -3.04 6.27 -11.22
CA THR A 146 -4.36 6.71 -10.77
C THR A 146 -5.35 6.58 -11.92
N PHE A 147 -6.64 6.42 -11.61
CA PHE A 147 -7.66 6.29 -12.64
C PHE A 147 -7.65 7.49 -13.61
N THR A 148 -7.42 8.70 -13.09
CA THR A 148 -7.29 9.93 -13.89
C THR A 148 -6.11 9.88 -14.86
N GLU A 149 -4.95 9.36 -14.44
CA GLU A 149 -3.78 9.19 -15.32
C GLU A 149 -4.03 8.10 -16.36
N TYR A 150 -4.66 7.01 -15.96
CA TYR A 150 -5.05 5.94 -16.87
C TYR A 150 -6.02 6.43 -17.94
N GLU A 151 -7.03 7.24 -17.58
CA GLU A 151 -7.94 7.87 -18.54
C GLU A 151 -7.18 8.76 -19.53
N LYS A 152 -6.23 9.57 -19.07
CA LYS A 152 -5.38 10.39 -19.97
C LYS A 152 -4.58 9.52 -20.93
N GLN A 153 -3.99 8.43 -20.46
CA GLN A 153 -3.20 7.52 -21.30
C GLN A 153 -4.06 6.84 -22.37
N LEU A 154 -5.30 6.45 -22.04
CA LEU A 154 -6.23 5.89 -23.01
C LEU A 154 -6.69 6.91 -24.05
N LEU A 155 -6.94 8.16 -23.63
CA LEU A 155 -7.39 9.22 -24.53
C LEU A 155 -6.30 9.75 -25.47
N ILE A 156 -5.02 9.57 -25.14
CA ILE A 156 -3.89 9.93 -26.02
C ILE A 156 -3.71 8.91 -27.16
N GLN A 157 -4.26 7.71 -27.03
CA GLN A 157 -4.18 6.67 -28.08
C GLN A 157 -5.21 6.85 -29.21
N TYR A 158 -5.97 7.95 -29.22
CA TYR A 158 -6.94 8.31 -30.27
C TYR A 158 -6.70 9.72 -30.82
#